data_AF-A0A9E1PQA9-F1
#
_entry.id   AF-A0A9E1PQA9-F1
#
_cell.length_a   1.000
_cell.length_b   1.000
_cell.length_c   1.000
_cell.angle_alpha   90.00
_cell.angle_beta   90.00
_cell.angle_gamma   90.00
#
_symmetry.space_group_name_H-M   'P 1'
#
loop_
_entity.id
_entity.type
_entity.pdbx_description
1 polymer ?
#
loop_
_entity_poly.entity_id
_entity_poly.type
_entity_poly.pdbx_seq_one_letter_code
_entity_poly.pdbx_strand_id
1 'polypeptide(L)'
;SKPQLAQESYDSEEQSFEQSDIQEGTYPPRIGEIVLLSLLALGEGGPGQAEPVVLNRVLSAMMTAGLQKEVRALSLEAAVAAGL
;
A
#
# COMPACT_ATOMS: atom_id res chain seq x y z
N SER A 1 -53.58 14.05 -43.97
CA SER A 1 -52.12 14.05 -43.80
C SER A 1 -51.73 15.04 -42.73
N LYS A 2 -51.33 14.55 -41.55
CA LYS A 2 -50.75 15.36 -40.47
C LYS A 2 -49.25 15.46 -40.73
N PRO A 3 -48.63 16.65 -40.78
CA PRO A 3 -47.19 16.77 -40.67
C PRO A 3 -46.80 16.90 -39.19
N GLN A 4 -45.94 15.98 -38.79
CA GLN A 4 -45.22 15.86 -37.53
C GLN A 4 -44.11 16.94 -37.51
N LEU A 5 -44.24 17.98 -36.70
CA LEU A 5 -43.18 18.99 -36.49
C LEU A 5 -43.23 19.41 -35.03
N ALA A 6 -42.53 18.69 -34.16
CA ALA A 6 -42.00 19.13 -32.86
C ALA A 6 -41.50 17.94 -32.02
N GLN A 7 -40.50 17.16 -32.49
CA GLN A 7 -39.86 16.12 -31.64
C GLN A 7 -38.36 15.91 -31.95
N GLU A 8 -37.64 16.89 -32.51
CA GLU A 8 -36.19 16.76 -32.74
C GLU A 8 -35.40 17.81 -31.93
N SER A 9 -35.62 17.89 -30.62
CA SER A 9 -34.80 18.76 -29.75
C SER A 9 -34.53 18.21 -28.35
N TYR A 10 -34.61 16.90 -28.15
CA TYR A 10 -34.22 16.26 -26.89
C TYR A 10 -33.47 14.96 -27.18
N ASP A 11 -32.21 15.06 -27.62
CA ASP A 11 -31.18 14.03 -27.35
C ASP A 11 -29.82 14.49 -27.89
N SER A 12 -29.27 15.53 -27.29
CA SER A 12 -27.86 15.90 -27.48
C SER A 12 -27.20 16.14 -26.13
N GLU A 13 -27.33 15.15 -25.25
CA GLU A 13 -26.49 14.97 -24.06
C GLU A 13 -25.73 13.63 -24.14
N GLU A 14 -25.48 13.14 -25.35
CA GLU A 14 -24.57 12.02 -25.53
C GLU A 14 -23.11 12.50 -25.51
N GLN A 15 -22.44 12.09 -24.44
CA GLN A 15 -21.04 11.68 -24.43
C GLN A 15 -20.01 12.80 -24.28
N SER A 16 -19.94 13.35 -23.07
CA SER A 16 -18.65 13.52 -22.41
C SER A 16 -18.68 12.72 -21.12
N PHE A 17 -18.69 11.39 -21.25
CA PHE A 17 -18.18 10.54 -20.19
C PHE A 17 -16.71 10.91 -20.10
N GLU A 18 -16.34 11.74 -19.12
CA GLU A 18 -14.95 11.86 -18.71
C GLU A 18 -14.49 10.43 -18.47
N GLN A 19 -13.67 9.95 -19.39
CA GLN A 19 -12.86 8.78 -19.22
C GLN A 19 -11.97 9.13 -18.02
N SER A 20 -12.48 8.81 -16.83
CA SER A 20 -11.67 8.82 -15.63
C SER A 20 -10.50 7.93 -15.99
N ASP A 21 -9.32 8.54 -15.99
CA ASP A 21 -8.06 7.82 -15.91
C ASP A 21 -8.23 6.83 -14.77
N ILE A 22 -8.61 5.60 -15.09
CA ILE A 22 -8.48 4.46 -14.20
C ILE A 22 -6.99 4.24 -14.12
N GLN A 23 -6.35 5.09 -13.30
CA GLN A 23 -4.98 4.92 -12.87
C GLN A 23 -4.88 3.48 -12.38
N GLU A 24 -4.13 2.74 -13.18
CA GLU A 24 -3.75 1.36 -13.04
C GLU A 24 -3.55 1.00 -11.57
N GLY A 25 -4.17 -0.09 -11.14
CA GLY A 25 -4.45 -0.42 -9.74
C GLY A 25 -3.32 -0.10 -8.76
N THR A 26 -3.50 0.98 -7.98
CA THR A 26 -2.84 1.11 -6.69
C THR A 26 -3.51 0.11 -5.76
N TYR A 27 -3.08 -1.15 -5.82
CA TYR A 27 -3.41 -2.08 -4.75
C TYR A 27 -2.89 -1.46 -3.44
N PRO A 28 -3.73 -1.38 -2.39
CA PRO A 28 -3.24 -0.91 -1.10
C PRO A 28 -2.03 -1.78 -0.72
N PRO A 29 -0.96 -1.19 -0.18
CA PRO A 29 0.22 -1.95 0.23
C PRO A 29 -0.26 -3.11 1.12
N ARG A 30 0.29 -4.32 0.87
CA ARG A 30 -0.08 -5.55 1.60
C ARG A 30 0.48 -5.52 3.02
N ILE A 31 0.11 -4.50 3.80
CA ILE A 31 0.66 -4.18 5.12
C ILE A 31 0.48 -5.37 6.05
N GLY A 32 -0.70 -6.01 6.06
CA GLY A 32 -0.94 -7.18 6.89
C GLY A 32 0.01 -8.35 6.57
N GLU A 33 0.27 -8.61 5.30
CA GLU A 33 1.23 -9.62 4.86
C GLU A 33 2.66 -9.24 5.27
N ILE A 34 3.07 -8.00 5.04
CA ILE A 34 4.40 -7.50 5.40
C ILE A 34 4.62 -7.60 6.91
N VAL A 35 3.64 -7.20 7.72
CA VAL A 35 3.70 -7.32 9.18
C VAL A 35 3.77 -8.78 9.59
N LEU A 36 2.93 -9.66 9.04
CA LEU A 36 2.94 -11.10 9.37
C LEU A 36 4.29 -11.76 9.04
N LEU A 37 4.80 -11.54 7.82
CA LEU A 37 6.08 -12.09 7.38
C LEU A 37 7.24 -11.52 8.19
N SER A 38 7.17 -10.25 8.58
CA SER A 38 8.17 -9.62 9.46
C SER A 38 8.19 -10.29 10.83
N LEU A 39 7.02 -10.46 11.46
CA LEU A 39 6.92 -11.14 12.75
C LEU A 39 7.43 -12.58 12.68
N LEU A 40 7.09 -13.31 11.61
CA LEU A 40 7.56 -14.67 11.39
C LEU A 40 9.09 -14.73 11.22
N ALA A 41 9.66 -13.79 10.46
CA ALA A 41 11.09 -13.73 10.18
C ALA A 41 11.92 -13.34 11.41
N LEU A 42 11.41 -12.45 12.25
CA LEU A 42 12.03 -12.07 13.52
C LEU A 42 11.93 -13.19 14.57
N GLY A 43 10.84 -13.96 14.53
CA GLY A 43 10.57 -15.03 15.48
C GLY A 43 10.40 -14.52 16.92
N GLU A 44 10.39 -15.43 17.88
CA GLU A 44 10.17 -15.11 19.29
C GLU A 44 11.30 -14.27 19.92
N GLY A 45 12.50 -14.32 19.34
CA GLY A 45 13.65 -13.54 19.80
C GLY A 45 13.61 -12.06 19.39
N GLY A 46 12.71 -11.68 18.49
CA GLY A 46 12.54 -10.29 18.06
C GLY A 46 13.74 -9.71 17.30
N PRO A 47 13.75 -8.39 17.06
CA PRO A 47 14.80 -7.72 16.28
C PRO A 47 16.19 -7.79 16.92
N GLY A 48 16.28 -8.00 18.24
CA GLY A 48 17.55 -8.11 18.95
C GLY A 48 18.27 -9.46 18.80
N GLN A 49 17.58 -10.49 18.32
CA GLN A 49 18.16 -11.84 18.10
C GLN A 49 18.10 -12.26 16.62
N ALA A 50 17.50 -11.44 15.76
CA ALA A 50 17.43 -11.70 14.33
C ALA A 50 18.82 -11.67 13.68
N GLU A 51 19.04 -12.53 12.68
CA GLU A 51 20.24 -12.47 11.85
C GLU A 51 20.29 -11.11 11.10
N PRO A 52 21.46 -10.44 10.99
CA PRO A 52 21.53 -9.07 10.47
C PRO A 52 20.94 -8.86 9.08
N VAL A 53 21.10 -9.82 8.15
CA VAL A 53 20.51 -9.75 6.81
C VAL A 53 19.00 -9.90 6.88
N VAL A 54 18.47 -10.77 7.75
CA VAL A 54 17.03 -10.90 8.00
C VAL A 54 16.46 -9.60 8.57
N LEU A 55 17.10 -9.02 9.60
CA LEU A 55 16.67 -7.76 10.19
C LEU A 55 16.64 -6.63 9.16
N ASN A 56 17.69 -6.49 8.34
CA ASN A 56 17.73 -5.47 7.30
C ASN A 56 16.56 -5.61 6.30
N ARG A 57 16.25 -6.85 5.87
CA ARG A 57 15.13 -7.12 4.96
C ARG A 57 13.78 -6.77 5.58
N VAL A 58 13.57 -7.12 6.84
CA VAL A 58 12.35 -6.77 7.60
C VAL A 58 12.18 -5.25 7.65
N LEU A 59 13.24 -4.54 8.07
CA LEU A 59 13.21 -3.08 8.13
C LEU A 59 12.89 -2.52 6.75
N SER A 60 13.64 -2.86 5.69
CA SER A 60 13.37 -2.35 4.34
C SER A 60 11.93 -2.61 3.86
N ALA A 61 11.39 -3.80 4.09
CA ALA A 61 10.00 -4.12 3.72
C ALA A 61 9.00 -3.21 4.46
N MET A 62 9.19 -3.02 5.77
CA MET A 62 8.37 -2.13 6.59
C MET A 62 8.51 -0.65 6.18
N MET A 63 9.69 -0.21 5.74
CA MET A 63 9.89 1.13 5.13
C MET A 63 9.00 1.31 3.91
N THR A 64 9.05 0.34 2.98
CA THR A 64 8.27 0.40 1.73
C THR A 64 6.76 0.34 1.99
N ALA A 65 6.35 -0.26 3.11
CA ALA A 65 4.97 -0.32 3.56
C ALA A 65 4.48 0.96 4.26
N GLY A 66 5.36 1.95 4.51
CA GLY A 66 5.01 3.18 5.23
C GLY A 66 4.94 3.03 6.76
N LEU A 67 5.68 2.07 7.34
CA LEU A 67 5.73 1.79 8.78
C LEU A 67 7.00 2.38 9.43
N GLN A 68 7.28 3.67 9.19
CA GLN A 68 8.53 4.30 9.60
C GLN A 68 8.68 4.38 11.14
N LYS A 69 7.56 4.51 11.87
CA LYS A 69 7.59 4.55 13.34
C LYS A 69 8.02 3.20 13.92
N GLU A 70 7.47 2.13 13.37
CA GLU A 70 7.72 0.76 13.77
C GLU A 70 9.16 0.36 13.46
N VAL A 71 9.66 0.72 12.28
CA VAL A 71 11.09 0.56 11.93
C VAL A 71 11.98 1.20 12.97
N ARG A 72 11.69 2.44 13.36
CA ARG A 72 12.54 3.16 14.31
C ARG A 72 12.57 2.45 15.66
N ALA A 73 11.43 1.93 16.11
CA ALA A 73 11.33 1.14 17.32
C ALA A 73 12.15 -0.16 17.22
N LEU A 74 11.96 -0.94 16.14
CA LEU A 74 12.69 -2.19 15.91
C LEU A 74 14.20 -1.98 15.79
N SER A 75 14.62 -0.91 15.09
CA SER A 75 16.03 -0.57 14.93
C SER A 75 16.66 -0.18 16.27
N LEU A 76 15.92 0.54 17.11
CA LEU A 76 16.37 0.89 18.46
C LEU A 76 16.52 -0.36 19.34
N GLU A 77 15.55 -1.26 19.31
CA GLU A 77 15.61 -2.53 20.05
C GLU A 77 16.81 -3.38 19.62
N ALA A 78 17.05 -3.49 18.30
CA ALA A 78 18.22 -4.18 17.77
C ALA A 78 19.53 -3.52 18.19
N ALA A 79 19.62 -2.18 18.14
CA ALA A 79 20.80 -1.44 18.55
C ALA A 79 21.12 -1.65 20.04
N VAL A 80 20.12 -1.57 20.91
CA VAL A 80 20.26 -1.84 22.35
C VAL A 80 20.71 -3.27 22.59
N ALA A 81 20.14 -4.25 21.89
CA ALA A 81 20.55 -5.65 22.00
C ALA A 81 21.98 -5.90 21.50
N ALA A 82 22.45 -5.09 20.53
CA ALA A 82 23.83 -5.11 20.04
C ALA A 82 24.83 -4.35 20.93
N GLY A 83 24.35 -3.66 21.98
CA GLY A 83 25.17 -2.88 22.90
C GLY A 83 25.60 -1.51 22.37
N LEU A 84 24.82 -0.92 21.45
CA LEU A 84 25.01 0.43 20.92
C LEU A 84 24.27 1.50 21.74
#